data_AF-A0A257CV46-F1
#
_entry.id   AF-A0A257CV46-F1
#
_cell.length_a   1.000
_cell.length_b   1.000
_cell.length_c   1.000
_cell.angle_alpha   90.00
_cell.angle_beta   90.00
_cell.angle_gamma   90.00
#
_symmetry.space_group_name_H-M   'P 1'
#
loop_
_entity.id
_entity.type
_entity.pdbx_description
1 polymer ?
#
loop_
_entity_poly.entity_id
_entity_poly.type
_entity_poly.pdbx_seq_one_letter_code
_entity_poly.pdbx_strand_id
1 'polypeptide(L)' 'MMRFLTTTLIAAFVLVSSAHADDDCDKCRKVVDATYLVCLKKAKNEADKKECDSSRDNQKKVCQVTKCIKSLF' A
#
# COMPACT_ATOMS: atom_id res chain seq x y z
N MET A 1 5.87 -41.88 -12.83
CA MET A 1 5.48 -40.76 -13.73
C MET A 1 4.59 -39.69 -13.06
N MET A 2 4.25 -39.77 -11.77
CA MET A 2 3.35 -38.81 -11.08
C MET A 2 4.04 -37.63 -10.37
N ARG A 3 5.37 -37.62 -10.21
CA ARG A 3 6.09 -36.57 -9.45
C ARG A 3 6.31 -35.27 -10.22
N PHE A 4 6.21 -35.30 -11.56
CA PHE A 4 6.38 -34.12 -12.41
C PHE A 4 5.10 -33.27 -12.47
N LEU A 5 3.93 -33.93 -12.44
CA LEU A 5 2.63 -33.26 -12.56
C LEU A 5 2.32 -32.37 -11.34
N THR A 6 2.76 -32.80 -10.15
CA THR A 6 2.63 -32.03 -8.91
C THR A 6 3.53 -30.80 -8.89
N THR A 7 4.75 -30.88 -9.42
CA THR A 7 5.68 -29.74 -9.45
C THR A 7 5.22 -28.63 -10.39
N THR A 8 4.63 -28.98 -11.53
CA THR A 8 4.12 -28.00 -12.52
C THR A 8 2.87 -27.25 -12.01
N LEU A 9 1.99 -27.93 -11.27
CA LEU A 9 0.79 -27.31 -10.69
C LEU A 9 1.13 -26.31 -9.57
N ILE A 10 2.13 -26.62 -8.74
CA ILE A 10 2.60 -25.71 -7.69
C ILE A 10 3.19 -24.44 -8.31
N ALA A 11 3.98 -24.57 -9.37
CA ALA A 11 4.55 -23.41 -10.08
C ALA A 11 3.46 -22.49 -10.67
N ALA A 12 2.37 -23.06 -11.21
CA ALA A 12 1.24 -22.27 -11.72
C ALA A 12 0.49 -21.52 -10.61
N PHE A 13 0.36 -22.11 -9.42
CA PHE A 13 -0.31 -21.48 -8.27
C PHE A 13 0.49 -20.31 -7.69
N VAL A 14 1.82 -20.41 -7.69
CA VAL A 14 2.72 -19.36 -7.20
C VAL A 14 2.69 -18.12 -8.10
N LEU A 15 2.58 -18.31 -9.42
CA LEU A 15 2.56 -17.20 -10.40
C LEU A 15 1.25 -16.40 -10.41
N VAL A 16 0.12 -16.98 -10.00
CA VAL A 16 -1.17 -16.26 -9.92
C VAL A 16 -1.25 -15.30 -8.72
N SER A 17 -0.43 -15.52 -7.69
CA SER A 17 -0.55 -14.80 -6.41
C SER A 17 0.18 -13.45 -6.37
N SER A 18 1.06 -13.14 -7.32
CA SER A 18 1.96 -11.97 -7.28
C SER A 18 1.41 -10.70 -7.94
N ALA A 19 0.27 -10.75 -8.64
CA ALA A 19 -0.25 -9.62 -9.41
C ALA A 19 -1.05 -8.57 -8.60
N HIS A 20 -1.20 -8.75 -7.28
CA HIS A 20 -2.03 -7.87 -6.45
C HIS A 20 -1.26 -6.75 -5.71
N ALA A 21 0.07 -6.75 -5.74
CA ALA A 21 0.86 -5.84 -4.90
C ALA A 21 0.88 -4.38 -5.40
N ASP A 22 0.89 -4.13 -6.71
CA ASP A 22 1.07 -2.78 -7.26
C ASP A 22 -0.20 -1.91 -7.19
N ASP A 23 -1.39 -2.50 -7.34
CA ASP A 23 -2.66 -1.78 -7.26
C ASP A 23 -2.94 -1.25 -5.84
N ASP A 24 -2.51 -2.00 -4.82
CA ASP A 24 -2.67 -1.63 -3.41
C ASP A 24 -1.85 -0.40 -3.02
N CYS A 25 -0.68 -0.19 -3.62
CA CYS A 25 0.18 0.97 -3.40
C CYS A 25 -0.45 2.27 -3.87
N ASP A 26 -0.94 2.26 -5.11
CA ASP A 26 -1.51 3.43 -5.74
C ASP A 26 -2.82 3.83 -5.06
N LYS A 27 -3.62 2.84 -4.64
CA LYS A 27 -4.79 3.07 -3.79
C LYS A 27 -4.43 3.66 -2.44
N CYS A 28 -3.40 3.15 -1.77
CA CYS A 28 -2.97 3.67 -0.47
C CYS A 28 -2.55 5.14 -0.57
N ARG A 29 -1.71 5.50 -1.56
CA ARG A 29 -1.29 6.88 -1.80
C ARG A 29 -2.48 7.83 -2.01
N LYS A 30 -3.43 7.42 -2.85
CA LYS A 30 -4.65 8.20 -3.12
C LYS A 30 -5.50 8.43 -1.86
N VAL A 31 -5.61 7.43 -0.98
CA VAL A 31 -6.31 7.57 0.30
C VAL A 31 -5.59 8.57 1.21
N VAL A 32 -4.26 8.47 1.33
CA VAL A 32 -3.46 9.39 2.16
C VAL A 32 -3.61 10.84 1.68
N ASP A 33 -3.53 11.08 0.37
CA ASP A 33 -3.68 12.41 -0.21
C ASP A 33 -5.10 12.96 0.00
N ALA A 34 -6.13 12.12 -0.17
CA ALA A 34 -7.51 12.50 0.11
C ALA A 34 -7.73 12.85 1.60
N THR A 35 -7.20 12.05 2.52
CA THR A 35 -7.28 12.31 3.96
C THR A 35 -6.55 13.59 4.35
N TYR A 36 -5.38 13.86 3.75
CA TYR A 36 -4.65 15.11 3.96
C TYR A 36 -5.45 16.33 3.51
N LEU A 37 -6.09 16.27 2.33
CA LEU A 37 -6.96 17.35 1.86
C LEU A 37 -8.17 17.58 2.76
N VAL A 38 -8.79 16.52 3.28
CA VAL A 38 -9.90 16.62 4.24
C VAL A 38 -9.42 17.27 5.55
N CYS A 39 -8.23 16.91 6.01
CA CYS A 39 -7.60 17.49 7.20
C CYS A 39 -7.34 18.99 6.98
N LEU A 40 -6.71 19.37 5.86
CA LEU A 40 -6.45 20.77 5.52
C LEU A 40 -7.73 21.60 5.37
N LYS A 41 -8.81 21.03 4.85
CA LYS A 41 -10.12 21.71 4.78
C LYS A 41 -10.72 22.00 6.16
N LYS A 42 -10.40 21.18 7.16
CA LYS A 42 -10.87 21.36 8.55
C LYS A 42 -9.92 22.23 9.38
N ALA A 43 -8.64 22.29 8.99
CA ALA A 43 -7.63 23.10 9.65
C ALA A 43 -8.01 24.59 9.62
N LYS A 44 -8.05 25.21 10.79
CA LYS A 44 -8.37 26.64 10.93
C LYS A 44 -7.14 27.49 11.23
N ASN A 45 -6.06 26.87 11.68
CA ASN A 45 -4.83 27.53 12.07
C ASN A 45 -3.59 26.75 11.56
N GLU A 46 -2.41 27.36 11.72
CA GLU A 46 -1.13 26.77 11.29
C GLU A 46 -0.71 25.55 12.13
N ALA A 47 -1.20 25.41 13.36
CA ALA A 47 -0.94 24.23 14.18
C ALA A 47 -1.71 23.00 13.65
N ASP A 48 -2.97 23.18 13.26
CA ASP A 48 -3.79 22.14 12.62
C ASP A 48 -3.14 21.67 11.31
N LYS A 49 -2.61 22.61 10.50
CA LYS A 49 -1.89 22.26 9.27
C LYS A 49 -0.65 21.42 9.54
N LYS A 50 0.14 21.76 10.57
CA LYS A 50 1.31 20.98 10.96
C LYS A 50 0.94 19.57 11.42
N GLU A 51 -0.18 19.42 12.13
CA GLU A 51 -0.71 18.12 12.52
C GLU A 51 -1.16 17.30 11.30
N CYS A 52 -1.84 17.93 10.33
CA CYS A 52 -2.19 17.29 9.06
C CYS A 52 -0.95 16.82 8.29
N ASP A 53 0.11 17.63 8.22
CA ASP A 53 1.38 17.28 7.56
C ASP A 53 2.08 16.11 8.26
N SER A 54 2.11 16.11 9.60
CA SER A 54 2.65 15.02 10.40
C SER A 54 1.86 13.71 10.16
N SER A 55 0.53 13.78 10.15
CA SER A 55 -0.32 12.62 9.89
C SER A 55 -0.11 12.04 8.48
N ARG A 56 -0.01 12.91 7.46
CA ARG A 56 0.31 12.51 6.08
C ARG A 56 1.65 11.80 6.00
N ASP A 57 2.68 12.32 6.65
CA ASP A 57 4.03 11.75 6.61
C ASP A 57 4.09 10.36 7.26
N ASN A 58 3.41 10.20 8.40
CA ASN A 58 3.26 8.91 9.06
C ASN A 58 2.50 7.90 8.20
N GLN A 59 1.38 8.32 7.59
CA GLN A 59 0.62 7.43 6.70
C GLN A 59 1.39 7.04 5.43
N LYS A 60 2.19 7.94 4.86
CA LYS A 60 3.07 7.60 3.73
C LYS A 60 4.05 6.48 4.08
N LYS A 61 4.66 6.53 5.28
CA LYS A 61 5.56 5.48 5.77
C LYS A 61 4.82 4.15 5.94
N VAL A 62 3.60 4.16 6.49
CA VAL A 62 2.77 2.96 6.64
C VAL A 62 2.39 2.37 5.28
N CYS A 63 1.95 3.19 4.32
CA CYS A 63 1.64 2.73 2.96
C CYS A 63 2.84 2.06 2.28
N GLN A 64 4.04 2.65 2.44
CA GLN A 64 5.27 2.10 1.87
C GLN A 64 5.63 0.76 2.51
N VAL A 65 5.63 0.70 3.85
CA VAL A 65 6.08 -0.48 4.61
C VAL A 65 5.12 -1.66 4.51
N THR A 66 3.81 -1.44 4.60
CA THR A 66 2.84 -2.53 4.78
C THR A 66 2.30 -3.10 3.47
N LYS A 67 2.19 -2.28 2.42
CA LYS A 67 1.52 -2.68 1.17
C LYS A 67 2.44 -2.72 -0.05
N CYS A 68 3.47 -1.87 -0.11
CA CYS A 68 4.35 -1.78 -1.28
C CYS A 68 5.61 -2.65 -1.22
N ILE A 69 6.15 -2.89 -0.03
CA ILE A 69 7.33 -3.76 0.14
C ILE A 69 6.95 -5.24 0.02
N LYS A 70 5.67 -5.59 -0.14
CA LYS A 70 5.23 -6.99 -0.28
C LYS A 70 5.76 -7.69 -1.54
N SER A 71 6.34 -6.93 -2.48
CA SER A 71 7.09 -7.49 -3.63
C SER A 71 8.59 -7.74 -3.33
N LEU A 72 9.08 -7.41 -2.13
CA LEU A 72 10.48 -7.53 -1.72
C LEU A 72 10.73 -8.67 -0.69
N PHE A 73 9.67 -9.35 -0.21
CA PHE A 73 9.74 -10.47 0.74
C PHE A 73 8.95 -11.68 0.24
#